data_AF-A0AAE0H7X4-F1
#
_entry.id   AF-A0AAE0H7X4-F1
#
_cell.length_a   1.000
_cell.length_b   1.000
_cell.length_c   1.000
_cell.angle_alpha   90.00
_cell.angle_beta   90.00
_cell.angle_gamma   90.00
#
_symmetry.space_group_name_H-M   'P 1'
#
loop_
_entity.id
_entity.type
_entity.pdbx_description
1 polymer ?
#
loop_
_entity_poly.entity_id
_entity_poly.type
_entity_poly.pdbx_seq_one_letter_code
_entity_poly.pdbx_strand_id
1 'polypeptide(L)'
;MHFLTTLLALAPAALAAPAVSQPQPGASVPEGFYLTEVHSDGTLVRTPLDDAANLTSVSVSRRTTSENPAATSKLGKRFTDCWDWYLDAAGTDRGVDTWKDYLRTQTLELRSPVDSNWYAEYINDGVSVYYCINARDTFGSLNLEDFNYALVQMDANCRPYQASYFRWDGSAEIVGKASVNDRVCRG
;
A
#
# COMPACT_ATOMS: atom_id res chain seq x y z
N MET A 1 -20.23 52.99 55.09
CA MET A 1 -19.17 52.69 54.10
C MET A 1 -19.06 51.17 53.99
N HIS A 2 -18.73 50.69 52.78
CA HIS A 2 -18.41 49.30 52.38
C HIS A 2 -19.55 48.52 51.70
N PHE A 3 -19.66 48.75 50.39
CA PHE A 3 -20.26 47.82 49.42
C PHE A 3 -19.21 46.73 49.10
N LEU A 4 -19.55 45.45 49.25
CA LEU A 4 -18.75 44.34 48.73
C LEU A 4 -19.19 44.04 47.29
N THR A 5 -18.25 44.13 46.35
CA THR A 5 -18.44 43.80 44.94
C THR A 5 -17.74 42.46 44.66
N THR A 6 -18.52 41.40 44.43
CA THR A 6 -18.00 40.07 44.09
C THR A 6 -17.91 39.94 42.58
N LEU A 7 -16.69 39.95 42.01
CA LEU A 7 -16.45 39.65 40.59
C LEU A 7 -16.37 38.14 40.38
N LEU A 8 -17.33 37.57 39.62
CA LEU A 8 -17.20 36.25 39.01
C LEU A 8 -16.35 36.36 37.75
N ALA A 9 -15.20 35.69 37.72
CA ALA A 9 -14.42 35.48 36.51
C ALA A 9 -14.86 34.18 35.83
N LEU A 10 -15.49 34.28 34.64
CA LEU A 10 -15.70 33.13 33.75
C LEU A 10 -14.41 32.85 32.99
N ALA A 11 -13.83 31.68 33.20
CA ALA A 11 -12.72 31.17 32.39
C ALA A 11 -13.26 30.51 31.11
N PRO A 12 -12.76 30.86 29.91
CA PRO A 12 -13.11 30.17 28.68
C PRO A 12 -12.45 28.78 28.63
N ALA A 13 -13.26 27.73 28.54
CA ALA A 13 -12.79 26.38 28.28
C ALA A 13 -12.37 26.27 26.80
N ALA A 14 -11.07 26.19 26.55
CA ALA A 14 -10.53 25.91 25.23
C ALA A 14 -10.81 24.43 24.88
N LEU A 15 -11.68 24.20 23.89
CA LEU A 15 -11.84 22.90 23.24
C LEU A 15 -10.58 22.61 22.43
N ALA A 16 -9.74 21.69 22.92
CA ALA A 16 -8.64 21.14 22.15
C ALA A 16 -9.20 20.25 21.03
N ALA A 17 -9.03 20.66 19.77
CA ALA A 17 -9.24 19.77 18.64
C ALA A 17 -8.24 18.60 18.74
N PRO A 18 -8.63 17.36 18.39
CA PRO A 18 -7.69 16.25 18.33
C PRO A 18 -6.60 16.60 17.30
N ALA A 19 -5.37 16.73 17.77
CA ALA A 19 -4.22 16.89 16.89
C ALA A 19 -4.09 15.61 16.08
N VAL A 20 -4.38 15.67 14.77
CA VAL A 20 -3.98 14.65 13.82
C VAL A 20 -2.45 14.68 13.79
N SER A 21 -1.82 13.77 14.52
CA SER A 21 -0.37 13.60 14.55
C SER A 21 0.08 13.20 13.14
N GLN A 22 0.71 14.13 12.42
CA GLN A 22 1.38 13.79 11.17
C GLN A 22 2.48 12.76 11.47
N PRO A 23 2.57 11.64 10.73
CA PRO A 23 3.59 10.63 10.98
C PRO A 23 4.99 11.23 10.83
N GLN A 24 5.82 11.04 11.85
CA GLN A 24 7.22 11.46 11.82
C GLN A 24 7.97 10.73 10.68
N PRO A 25 8.92 11.40 9.99
CA PRO A 25 9.83 10.72 9.09
C PRO A 25 10.66 9.70 9.89
N GLY A 26 10.40 8.41 9.66
CA GLY A 26 10.98 7.31 10.44
C GLY A 26 9.96 6.41 11.14
N ALA A 27 8.67 6.79 11.20
CA ALA A 27 7.64 5.87 11.66
C ALA A 27 7.55 4.67 10.70
N SER A 28 7.74 3.46 11.23
CA SER A 28 7.46 2.21 10.54
C SER A 28 5.96 2.16 10.26
N VAL A 29 5.58 1.83 9.02
CA VAL A 29 4.18 1.59 8.69
C VAL A 29 3.72 0.40 9.55
N PRO A 30 2.64 0.50 10.34
CA PRO A 30 2.14 -0.62 11.12
C PRO A 30 1.82 -1.80 10.21
N GLU A 31 1.97 -3.01 10.74
CA GLU A 31 1.58 -4.22 10.03
C GLU A 31 0.08 -4.24 9.80
N GLY A 32 -0.35 -4.87 8.71
CA GLY A 32 -1.77 -4.99 8.37
C GLY A 32 -2.05 -4.92 6.87
N PHE A 33 -3.33 -5.01 6.55
CA PHE A 33 -3.83 -4.92 5.18
C PHE A 33 -4.25 -3.49 4.87
N TYR A 34 -3.85 -2.96 3.72
CA TYR A 34 -4.09 -1.59 3.31
C TYR A 34 -4.55 -1.50 1.87
N LEU A 35 -5.43 -0.54 1.58
CA LEU A 35 -5.58 0.06 0.27
C LEU A 35 -4.68 1.29 0.20
N THR A 36 -3.78 1.32 -0.76
CA THR A 36 -2.80 2.38 -0.94
C THR A 36 -3.04 3.12 -2.25
N GLU A 37 -3.18 4.43 -2.12
CA GLU A 37 -3.28 5.37 -3.23
C GLU A 37 -1.92 6.01 -3.50
N VAL A 38 -1.48 5.99 -4.77
CA VAL A 38 -0.25 6.61 -5.24
C VAL A 38 -0.59 7.87 -6.03
N HIS A 39 -0.32 9.03 -5.43
CA HIS A 39 -0.50 10.31 -6.10
C HIS A 39 0.67 10.63 -7.04
N SER A 40 0.40 11.53 -8.00
CA SER A 40 1.38 11.96 -9.01
C SER A 40 2.63 12.65 -8.43
N ASP A 41 2.56 13.19 -7.22
CA ASP A 41 3.69 13.78 -6.49
C ASP A 41 4.55 12.73 -5.75
N GLY A 42 4.17 11.45 -5.81
CA GLY A 42 4.81 10.35 -5.12
C GLY A 42 4.36 10.15 -3.67
N THR A 43 3.38 10.93 -3.20
CA THR A 43 2.74 10.74 -1.89
C THR A 43 1.95 9.43 -1.88
N LEU A 44 2.05 8.69 -0.78
CA LEU A 44 1.31 7.45 -0.55
C LEU A 44 0.27 7.67 0.56
N VAL A 45 -0.99 7.39 0.27
CA VAL A 45 -2.06 7.39 1.29
C VAL A 45 -2.48 5.96 1.53
N ARG A 46 -2.31 5.47 2.77
CA ARG A 46 -2.65 4.10 3.15
C ARG A 46 -3.90 4.10 4.01
N THR A 47 -4.89 3.32 3.60
CA THR A 47 -6.14 3.16 4.32
C THR A 47 -6.27 1.70 4.72
N PRO A 48 -6.34 1.36 6.02
CA PRO A 48 -6.53 -0.02 6.46
C PRO A 48 -7.73 -0.66 5.75
N LEU A 49 -7.56 -1.86 5.18
CA LEU A 49 -8.62 -2.60 4.50
C LEU A 49 -9.49 -3.40 5.50
N ASP A 50 -8.99 -3.58 6.72
CA ASP A 50 -9.57 -4.44 7.76
C ASP A 50 -10.92 -3.93 8.32
N ASP A 51 -11.34 -2.72 7.94
CA ASP A 51 -12.59 -2.11 8.38
C ASP A 51 -13.39 -1.54 7.19
N ALA A 52 -14.29 -2.34 6.62
CA ALA A 52 -15.39 -1.82 5.81
C ALA A 52 -16.33 -0.88 6.63
N ALA A 53 -16.06 -0.65 7.93
CA ALA A 53 -16.88 0.11 8.85
C ALA A 53 -16.21 1.29 9.57
N ASN A 54 -14.89 1.51 9.47
CA ASN A 54 -14.22 2.67 10.08
C ASN A 54 -12.86 2.96 9.45
N LEU A 55 -12.88 3.72 8.35
CA LEU A 55 -11.69 4.18 7.65
C LEU A 55 -10.97 5.24 8.48
N THR A 56 -9.92 4.86 9.20
CA THR A 56 -8.93 5.83 9.71
C THR A 56 -7.82 5.90 8.66
N SER A 57 -7.86 6.91 7.80
CA SER A 57 -6.83 7.08 6.76
C SER A 57 -5.50 7.49 7.39
N VAL A 58 -4.44 6.72 7.11
CA VAL A 58 -3.07 7.06 7.51
C VAL A 58 -2.37 7.65 6.28
N SER A 59 -2.28 8.97 6.23
CA SER A 59 -1.51 9.67 5.19
C SER A 59 -0.02 9.61 5.53
N VAL A 60 0.75 8.82 4.78
CA VAL A 60 2.22 8.79 4.90
C VAL A 60 2.82 9.53 3.70
N SER A 61 2.93 10.86 3.81
CA SER A 61 3.69 11.63 2.82
C SER A 61 5.19 11.41 3.05
N ARG A 62 5.85 10.63 2.18
CA ARG A 62 7.30 10.49 2.18
C ARG A 62 7.84 10.65 0.76
N ARG A 63 8.69 11.66 0.57
CA ARG A 63 9.59 11.78 -0.58
C ARG A 63 10.56 10.59 -0.57
N THR A 64 10.29 9.59 -1.37
CA THR A 64 11.14 8.41 -1.53
C THR A 64 12.31 8.76 -2.46
N THR A 65 13.56 8.53 -2.05
CA THR A 65 14.77 8.75 -2.85
C THR A 65 15.20 7.52 -3.67
N SER A 66 14.39 6.46 -3.71
CA SER A 66 14.68 5.26 -4.52
C SER A 66 14.05 5.39 -5.91
N GLU A 67 14.78 6.04 -6.81
CA GLU A 67 14.54 5.95 -8.25
C GLU A 67 15.03 4.59 -8.73
N ASN A 68 14.12 3.60 -8.79
CA ASN A 68 14.35 2.49 -9.71
C ASN A 68 14.22 3.03 -11.13
N PRO A 69 15.15 2.68 -12.04
CA PRO A 69 15.03 3.05 -13.43
C PRO A 69 13.73 2.45 -13.99
N ALA A 70 12.96 3.30 -14.66
CA ALA A 70 11.76 2.87 -15.37
C ALA A 70 12.13 1.75 -16.34
N ALA A 71 11.51 0.58 -16.18
CA ALA A 71 11.70 -0.53 -17.09
C ALA A 71 11.30 -0.10 -18.51
N THR A 72 12.28 0.09 -19.39
CA THR A 72 12.04 0.38 -20.80
C THR A 72 11.52 -0.87 -21.50
N SER A 73 10.20 -1.10 -21.49
CA SER A 73 9.62 -2.27 -22.17
C SER A 73 9.31 -1.97 -23.64
N LYS A 74 10.10 -2.54 -24.55
CA LYS A 74 9.69 -2.76 -25.95
C LYS A 74 8.98 -4.12 -26.06
N LEU A 75 7.73 -4.08 -26.52
CA LEU A 75 6.94 -5.15 -27.17
C LEU A 75 6.74 -6.49 -26.41
N GLY A 76 5.66 -6.51 -25.61
CA GLY A 76 4.68 -7.60 -25.47
C GLY A 76 5.18 -9.04 -25.30
N LYS A 77 5.58 -9.40 -24.08
CA LYS A 77 5.54 -10.76 -23.51
C LYS A 77 5.36 -10.63 -22.01
N ARG A 78 4.54 -11.49 -21.39
CA ARG A 78 4.31 -11.60 -19.94
C ARG A 78 5.55 -11.20 -19.15
N PHE A 79 5.42 -10.18 -18.28
CA PHE A 79 6.56 -9.55 -17.64
C PHE A 79 6.62 -9.99 -16.18
N THR A 80 7.57 -10.87 -15.87
CA THR A 80 8.12 -10.96 -14.53
C THR A 80 9.34 -10.03 -14.48
N ASP A 81 9.39 -9.15 -13.50
CA ASP A 81 10.57 -8.33 -13.21
C ASP A 81 11.14 -8.70 -11.84
N CYS A 82 12.46 -8.86 -11.78
CA CYS A 82 13.19 -9.29 -10.60
C CYS A 82 14.18 -8.19 -10.23
N TRP A 83 14.12 -7.70 -9.00
CA TRP A 83 14.95 -6.59 -8.54
C TRP A 83 16.21 -7.08 -7.83
N ASP A 84 17.24 -6.24 -7.72
CA ASP A 84 18.57 -6.67 -7.24
C ASP A 84 18.70 -6.79 -5.71
N TRP A 85 17.60 -6.80 -4.97
CA TRP A 85 17.59 -6.98 -3.51
C TRP A 85 16.60 -8.04 -3.03
N TYR A 86 16.84 -8.47 -1.79
CA TYR A 86 16.11 -9.53 -1.13
C TYR A 86 15.26 -8.96 0.00
N LEU A 87 14.16 -9.67 0.26
CA LEU A 87 13.16 -9.39 1.26
C LEU A 87 13.39 -10.29 2.48
N ASP A 88 12.84 -9.87 3.61
CA ASP A 88 12.77 -10.74 4.77
C ASP A 88 11.91 -11.98 4.44
N ALA A 89 12.42 -13.17 4.75
CA ALA A 89 11.76 -14.42 4.39
C ALA A 89 10.47 -14.62 5.19
N ALA A 90 10.50 -14.34 6.49
CA ALA A 90 9.33 -14.51 7.36
C ALA A 90 8.22 -13.51 6.98
N GLY A 91 8.59 -12.27 6.70
CA GLY A 91 7.68 -11.24 6.21
C GLY A 91 7.04 -11.60 4.86
N THR A 92 7.84 -12.13 3.94
CA THR A 92 7.36 -12.58 2.62
C THR A 92 6.39 -13.75 2.75
N ASP A 93 6.77 -14.80 3.50
CA ASP A 93 5.96 -16.01 3.64
C ASP A 93 4.63 -15.69 4.35
N ARG A 94 4.67 -14.91 5.44
CA ARG A 94 3.46 -14.48 6.15
C ARG A 94 2.57 -13.61 5.28
N GLY A 95 3.15 -12.69 4.51
CA GLY A 95 2.39 -11.85 3.60
C GLY A 95 1.68 -12.65 2.51
N VAL A 96 2.38 -13.62 1.91
CA VAL A 96 1.80 -14.52 0.91
C VAL A 96 0.66 -15.36 1.51
N ASP A 97 0.85 -15.94 2.68
CA ASP A 97 -0.17 -16.77 3.32
C ASP A 97 -1.40 -15.94 3.72
N THR A 98 -1.21 -14.72 4.22
CA THR A 98 -2.31 -13.80 4.56
C THR A 98 -3.13 -13.41 3.34
N TRP A 99 -2.47 -13.12 2.21
CA TRP A 99 -3.16 -12.87 0.94
C TRP A 99 -3.95 -14.08 0.46
N LYS A 100 -3.40 -15.30 0.58
CA LYS A 100 -4.11 -16.52 0.23
C LYS A 100 -5.34 -16.71 1.11
N ASP A 101 -5.23 -16.49 2.41
CA ASP A 101 -6.36 -16.60 3.34
C ASP A 101 -7.45 -15.57 3.04
N TYR A 102 -7.07 -14.33 2.75
CA TYR A 102 -8.00 -13.30 2.29
C TYR A 102 -8.74 -13.74 1.01
N LEU A 103 -8.00 -14.17 -0.01
CA LEU A 103 -8.54 -14.54 -1.33
C LEU A 103 -9.27 -15.89 -1.36
N ARG A 104 -9.15 -16.72 -0.32
CA ARG A 104 -9.99 -17.93 -0.14
C ARG A 104 -11.44 -17.59 0.14
N THR A 105 -11.69 -16.43 0.77
CA THR A 105 -13.03 -16.03 1.21
C THR A 105 -13.72 -15.08 0.23
N GLN A 106 -12.95 -14.36 -0.59
CA GLN A 106 -13.49 -13.38 -1.54
C GLN A 106 -12.55 -13.12 -2.73
N THR A 107 -13.10 -12.50 -3.77
CA THR A 107 -12.31 -11.89 -4.84
C THR A 107 -12.09 -10.42 -4.50
N LEU A 108 -10.86 -9.93 -4.67
CA LEU A 108 -10.57 -8.51 -4.54
C LEU A 108 -10.83 -7.82 -5.87
N GLU A 109 -11.72 -6.82 -5.89
CA GLU A 109 -11.87 -5.92 -7.03
C GLU A 109 -11.23 -4.58 -6.70
N LEU A 110 -10.38 -4.08 -7.59
CA LEU A 110 -9.78 -2.75 -7.47
C LEU A 110 -10.11 -1.92 -8.70
N ARG A 111 -10.44 -0.64 -8.47
CA ARG A 111 -10.62 0.35 -9.52
C ARG A 111 -9.71 1.54 -9.22
N SER A 112 -8.75 1.80 -10.09
CA SER A 112 -7.95 3.01 -9.99
C SER A 112 -8.80 4.22 -10.42
N PRO A 113 -8.69 5.36 -9.72
CA PRO A 113 -9.34 6.59 -10.14
C PRO A 113 -8.57 7.24 -11.31
N VAL A 114 -9.04 8.41 -11.73
CA VAL A 114 -8.52 9.11 -12.91
C VAL A 114 -7.14 9.74 -12.70
N ASP A 115 -6.79 10.05 -11.45
CA ASP A 115 -5.64 10.88 -11.07
C ASP A 115 -4.59 10.14 -10.22
N SER A 116 -4.86 8.91 -9.80
CA SER A 116 -3.94 8.09 -9.01
C SER A 116 -3.99 6.61 -9.40
N ASN A 117 -2.94 5.88 -9.02
CA ASN A 117 -2.93 4.43 -9.12
C ASN A 117 -3.24 3.84 -7.75
N TRP A 118 -3.99 2.75 -7.72
CA TRP A 118 -4.37 2.08 -6.50
C TRP A 118 -3.75 0.68 -6.44
N TYR A 119 -3.33 0.30 -5.25
CA TYR A 119 -2.94 -1.07 -4.98
C TYR A 119 -3.34 -1.46 -3.56
N ALA A 120 -3.74 -2.71 -3.39
CA ALA A 120 -3.90 -3.30 -2.08
C ALA A 120 -2.58 -3.95 -1.67
N GLU A 121 -2.21 -3.84 -0.40
CA GLU A 121 -0.99 -4.45 0.15
C GLU A 121 -1.22 -5.03 1.53
N TYR A 122 -0.50 -6.09 1.84
CA TYR A 122 -0.31 -6.54 3.21
C TYR A 122 1.14 -6.28 3.61
N ILE A 123 1.32 -5.60 4.74
CA ILE A 123 2.63 -5.21 5.27
C ILE A 123 2.93 -6.06 6.51
N ASN A 124 4.09 -6.72 6.52
CA ASN A 124 4.61 -7.44 7.68
C ASN A 124 6.15 -7.50 7.62
N ASP A 125 6.82 -7.27 8.75
CA ASP A 125 8.29 -7.29 8.86
C ASP A 125 9.02 -6.45 7.78
N GLY A 126 8.43 -5.31 7.41
CA GLY A 126 8.99 -4.40 6.39
C GLY A 126 8.87 -4.90 4.94
N VAL A 127 8.17 -6.01 4.71
CA VAL A 127 7.81 -6.53 3.38
C VAL A 127 6.37 -6.13 3.05
N SER A 128 6.14 -5.76 1.80
CA SER A 128 4.82 -5.51 1.20
C SER A 128 4.56 -6.56 0.12
N VAL A 129 3.52 -7.37 0.31
CA VAL A 129 2.96 -8.22 -0.75
C VAL A 129 1.72 -7.51 -1.27
N TYR A 130 1.61 -7.31 -2.58
CA TYR A 130 0.63 -6.38 -3.13
C TYR A 130 -0.02 -6.85 -4.43
N TYR A 131 -1.21 -6.30 -4.68
CA TYR A 131 -1.94 -6.34 -5.94
C TYR A 131 -2.26 -4.93 -6.40
N CYS A 132 -1.90 -4.60 -7.63
CA CYS A 132 -1.90 -3.24 -8.17
C CYS A 132 -2.64 -3.16 -9.50
N ILE A 133 -3.38 -2.07 -9.69
CA ILE A 133 -3.84 -1.62 -11.01
C ILE A 133 -2.88 -0.55 -11.52
N ASN A 134 -1.91 -0.96 -12.35
CA ASN A 134 -0.83 -0.14 -12.86
C ASN A 134 -1.24 0.69 -14.10
N ALA A 135 -2.45 1.22 -14.08
CA ALA A 135 -2.98 2.17 -15.06
C ALA A 135 -4.11 2.97 -14.40
N ARG A 136 -4.32 4.20 -14.83
CA ARG A 136 -5.41 5.07 -14.32
C ARG A 136 -6.74 4.69 -14.96
N ASP A 137 -7.83 5.02 -14.29
CA ASP A 137 -9.22 4.77 -14.72
C ASP A 137 -9.43 3.34 -15.26
N THR A 138 -8.80 2.37 -14.61
CA THR A 138 -8.85 0.96 -14.99
C THR A 138 -9.34 0.15 -13.80
N PHE A 139 -9.89 -1.03 -14.07
CA PHE A 139 -10.31 -1.96 -13.03
C PHE A 139 -9.64 -3.31 -13.27
N GLY A 140 -9.52 -4.08 -12.19
CA GLY A 140 -9.04 -5.45 -12.22
C GLY A 140 -9.65 -6.23 -11.07
N SER A 141 -9.53 -7.55 -11.18
CA SER A 141 -9.95 -8.45 -10.12
C SER A 141 -8.89 -9.49 -9.85
N LEU A 142 -8.68 -9.78 -8.58
CA LEU A 142 -7.74 -10.80 -8.13
C LEU A 142 -8.49 -11.83 -7.30
N ASN A 143 -8.44 -13.08 -7.73
CA ASN A 143 -8.84 -14.23 -6.93
C ASN A 143 -7.60 -15.07 -6.52
N LEU A 144 -7.84 -16.14 -5.76
CA LEU A 144 -6.79 -17.02 -5.26
C LEU A 144 -6.00 -17.72 -6.38
N GLU A 145 -6.66 -18.11 -7.48
CA GLU A 145 -6.01 -18.79 -8.61
C GLU A 145 -5.04 -17.84 -9.32
N ASP A 146 -5.49 -16.62 -9.60
CA ASP A 146 -4.67 -15.57 -10.22
C ASP A 146 -3.45 -15.22 -9.35
N PHE A 147 -3.66 -15.08 -8.05
CA PHE A 147 -2.57 -14.80 -7.10
C PHE A 147 -1.54 -15.93 -7.08
N ASN A 148 -1.97 -17.20 -6.98
CA ASN A 148 -1.07 -18.35 -7.03
C ASN A 148 -0.33 -18.44 -8.36
N TYR A 149 -1.02 -18.16 -9.47
CA TYR A 149 -0.41 -18.13 -10.79
C TYR A 149 0.73 -17.11 -10.84
N ALA A 150 0.49 -15.88 -10.38
CA ALA A 150 1.50 -14.83 -10.34
C ALA A 150 2.71 -15.20 -9.47
N LEU A 151 2.48 -15.81 -8.29
CA LEU A 151 3.56 -16.29 -7.43
C LEU A 151 4.44 -17.33 -8.15
N VAL A 152 3.83 -18.32 -8.81
CA VAL A 152 4.57 -19.32 -9.59
C VAL A 152 5.38 -18.67 -10.71
N GLN A 153 4.83 -17.66 -11.40
CA GLN A 153 5.58 -16.94 -12.43
C GLN A 153 6.74 -16.13 -11.85
N MET A 154 6.61 -15.57 -10.65
CA MET A 154 7.73 -14.90 -9.98
C MET A 154 8.81 -15.92 -9.57
N ASP A 155 8.43 -17.01 -8.91
CA ASP A 155 9.39 -18.00 -8.40
C ASP A 155 10.09 -18.79 -9.52
N ALA A 156 9.48 -18.90 -10.70
CA ALA A 156 10.10 -19.50 -11.87
C ALA A 156 11.21 -18.64 -12.52
N ASN A 157 11.21 -17.33 -12.28
CA ASN A 157 12.12 -16.38 -12.95
C ASN A 157 13.04 -15.64 -11.98
N CYS A 158 12.60 -15.43 -10.74
CA CYS A 158 13.33 -14.71 -9.70
C CYS A 158 13.89 -15.68 -8.65
N ARG A 159 14.89 -15.22 -7.89
CA ARG A 159 15.43 -15.97 -6.76
C ARG A 159 14.43 -15.98 -5.60
N PRO A 160 14.47 -17.00 -4.73
CA PRO A 160 13.67 -16.99 -3.50
C PRO A 160 13.86 -15.70 -2.71
N TYR A 161 12.75 -15.13 -2.26
CA TYR A 161 12.70 -13.89 -1.48
C TYR A 161 13.29 -12.65 -2.19
N GLN A 162 13.51 -12.70 -3.50
CA GLN A 162 13.88 -11.52 -4.27
C GLN A 162 12.65 -10.62 -4.44
N ALA A 163 12.83 -9.30 -4.34
CA ALA A 163 11.76 -8.37 -4.66
C ALA A 163 11.41 -8.48 -6.16
N SER A 164 10.13 -8.58 -6.49
CA SER A 164 9.69 -8.92 -7.84
C SER A 164 8.21 -8.61 -8.05
N TYR A 165 7.81 -8.55 -9.32
CA TYR A 165 6.39 -8.55 -9.69
C TYR A 165 6.13 -9.35 -10.95
N PHE A 166 4.89 -9.80 -11.10
CA PHE A 166 4.33 -10.39 -12.31
C PHE A 166 3.22 -9.51 -12.87
N ARG A 167 3.21 -9.32 -14.19
CA ARG A 167 2.17 -8.62 -14.94
C ARG A 167 1.61 -9.52 -16.06
N TRP A 168 0.28 -9.64 -16.12
CA TRP A 168 -0.41 -10.32 -17.21
C TRP A 168 -0.24 -9.57 -18.53
N ASP A 169 -0.18 -10.31 -19.63
CA ASP A 169 -0.03 -9.70 -20.95
C ASP A 169 -1.26 -8.86 -21.32
N GLY A 170 -1.04 -7.64 -21.77
CA GLY A 170 -2.11 -6.68 -22.07
C GLY A 170 -2.92 -6.17 -20.87
N SER A 171 -2.62 -6.59 -19.64
CA SER A 171 -3.31 -6.11 -18.43
C SER A 171 -2.51 -5.02 -17.71
N ALA A 172 -3.23 -4.13 -17.03
CA ALA A 172 -2.68 -3.20 -16.05
C ALA A 172 -2.40 -3.89 -14.70
N GLU A 173 -2.87 -5.12 -14.51
CA GLU A 173 -2.82 -5.82 -13.24
C GLU A 173 -1.43 -6.35 -12.94
N ILE A 174 -0.97 -6.12 -11.70
CA ILE A 174 0.32 -6.57 -11.21
C ILE A 174 0.14 -7.22 -9.85
N VAL A 175 0.79 -8.35 -9.62
CA VAL A 175 1.00 -8.93 -8.29
C VAL A 175 2.50 -8.92 -8.00
N GLY A 176 2.89 -8.53 -6.79
CA GLY A 176 4.31 -8.46 -6.45
C GLY A 176 4.62 -8.50 -4.97
N LYS A 177 5.92 -8.48 -4.69
CA LYS A 177 6.53 -8.43 -3.37
C LYS A 177 7.69 -7.43 -3.39
N ALA A 178 7.70 -6.51 -2.43
CA ALA A 178 8.67 -5.42 -2.36
C ALA A 178 8.96 -5.03 -0.90
N SER A 179 9.96 -4.19 -0.67
CA SER A 179 10.13 -3.57 0.65
C SER A 179 9.04 -2.52 0.88
N VAL A 180 8.64 -2.33 2.12
CA VAL A 180 7.65 -1.32 2.47
C VAL A 180 8.14 0.08 2.06
N ASN A 181 7.28 0.84 1.38
CA ASN A 181 7.59 2.14 0.76
C ASN A 181 8.46 2.09 -0.50
N ASP A 182 8.81 0.91 -1.02
CA ASP A 182 9.22 0.85 -2.41
C ASP A 182 8.08 1.40 -3.27
N ARG A 183 8.45 2.24 -4.22
CA ARG A 183 7.48 2.82 -5.14
C ARG A 183 7.09 1.74 -6.16
N VAL A 184 5.99 1.04 -5.85
CA VAL A 184 5.30 0.12 -6.73
C VAL A 184 4.15 0.85 -7.45
N CYS A 185 3.51 0.21 -8.42
CA CYS A 185 2.28 0.71 -9.04
C CYS A 185 2.38 2.11 -9.68
N ARG A 186 3.39 2.35 -10.54
CA ARG A 186 3.72 3.69 -11.05
C ARG A 186 3.10 4.08 -12.39
N GLY A 187 2.40 3.18 -13.08
CA GLY A 187 1.91 3.42 -14.45
C GLY A 187 3.03 3.21 -15.45
#